data_AF-A0A972S198-F1
#
_entry.id   AF-A0A972S198-F1
#
_cell.length_a   1.000
_cell.length_b   1.000
_cell.length_c   1.000
_cell.angle_alpha   90.00
_cell.angle_beta   90.00
_cell.angle_gamma   90.00
#
_symmetry.space_group_name_H-M   'P 1'
#
loop_
_entity.id
_entity.type
_entity.pdbx_description
1 polymer ?
#
loop_
_entity_poly.entity_id
_entity_poly.type
_entity_poly.pdbx_seq_one_letter_code
_entity_poly.pdbx_strand_id
1 'polypeptide(L)'
;MDSQILITSDFDRVKERFSASEYVRLFEKEEFGIEDAKAVIKEAYVSASQPKKLILLANRYNVYAQNALLKILEEPPPNVSFVLCARSKSAFLPTILSRLPVHKEQKEELEEWRFERFDLARLYDLIQDSKNLSKAQAKGILKGLLHYTIDKDLGLDPRELDYFAKASELIELNSNIANIFITAGLIILRHQKRRR
;
A
#
# COMPACT_ATOMS: atom_id res chain seq x y z
N MET A 1 9.17 -10.36 14.16
CA MET A 1 9.64 -10.05 12.78
C MET A 1 8.92 -11.02 11.90
N ASP A 2 7.82 -10.59 11.30
CA ASP A 2 6.73 -11.53 11.05
C ASP A 2 6.70 -11.93 9.59
N SER A 3 6.77 -13.24 9.36
CA SER A 3 6.52 -13.83 8.06
C SER A 3 5.10 -13.49 7.62
N GLN A 4 4.90 -13.20 6.35
CA GLN A 4 3.60 -12.71 5.85
C GLN A 4 3.35 -13.11 4.40
N ILE A 5 2.07 -13.06 4.02
CA ILE A 5 1.64 -13.20 2.63
C ILE A 5 1.25 -11.82 2.12
N LEU A 6 1.77 -11.44 0.95
CA LEU A 6 1.43 -10.21 0.25
C LEU A 6 0.71 -10.55 -1.06
N ILE A 7 -0.57 -10.18 -1.16
CA ILE A 7 -1.32 -10.32 -2.41
C ILE A 7 -1.11 -9.06 -3.23
N THR A 8 -0.40 -9.17 -4.35
CA THR A 8 -0.10 -8.06 -5.26
C THR A 8 -0.12 -8.49 -6.72
N SER A 9 -0.60 -7.60 -7.59
CA SER A 9 -0.50 -7.76 -9.05
C SER A 9 0.83 -7.26 -9.63
N ASP A 10 1.62 -6.52 -8.85
CA ASP A 10 2.82 -5.81 -9.28
C ASP A 10 4.04 -6.32 -8.50
N PHE A 11 4.76 -7.27 -9.10
CA PHE A 11 5.98 -7.82 -8.51
C PHE A 11 7.17 -6.87 -8.61
N ASP A 12 7.17 -5.95 -9.57
CA ASP A 12 8.26 -4.99 -9.75
C ASP A 12 8.28 -3.99 -8.61
N ARG A 13 7.11 -3.48 -8.19
CA ARG A 13 6.99 -2.63 -7.00
C ARG A 13 7.49 -3.32 -5.73
N VAL A 14 7.21 -4.62 -5.57
CA VAL A 14 7.74 -5.39 -4.45
C VAL A 14 9.26 -5.50 -4.52
N LYS A 15 9.81 -5.77 -5.71
CA LYS A 15 11.26 -5.78 -5.93
C LYS A 15 11.89 -4.44 -5.53
N GLU A 16 11.36 -3.33 -6.01
CA GLU A 16 11.84 -1.99 -5.67
C GLU A 16 11.78 -1.72 -4.17
N ARG A 17 10.65 -2.04 -3.52
CA ARG A 17 10.45 -1.84 -2.07
C ARG A 17 11.52 -2.53 -1.22
N PHE A 18 12.01 -3.68 -1.67
CA PHE A 18 12.97 -4.48 -0.91
C PHE A 18 14.39 -4.48 -1.48
N SER A 19 14.62 -3.80 -2.61
CA SER A 19 15.92 -3.74 -3.30
C SER A 19 17.03 -3.03 -2.52
N ALA A 20 16.68 -2.16 -1.57
CA ALA A 20 17.64 -1.35 -0.81
C ALA A 20 18.39 -2.11 0.31
N SER A 21 18.04 -3.37 0.59
CA SER A 21 18.63 -4.12 1.72
C SER A 21 19.49 -5.29 1.24
N GLU A 22 20.77 -5.28 1.64
CA GLU A 22 21.77 -6.31 1.32
C GLU A 22 21.40 -7.72 1.85
N TYR A 23 20.54 -7.77 2.87
CA TYR A 23 20.07 -8.99 3.53
C TYR A 23 18.74 -9.51 2.99
N VAL A 24 18.29 -8.99 1.86
CA VAL A 24 17.13 -9.51 1.12
C VAL A 24 17.61 -10.53 0.09
N ARG A 25 16.88 -11.65 -0.03
CA ARG A 25 17.02 -12.60 -1.14
C ARG A 25 15.68 -12.77 -1.81
N LEU A 26 15.70 -12.71 -3.13
CA LEU A 26 14.50 -12.70 -3.95
C LEU A 26 14.47 -13.95 -4.83
N PHE A 27 13.31 -14.61 -4.83
CA PHE A 27 13.02 -15.79 -5.62
C PHE A 27 11.80 -15.50 -6.48
N GLU A 28 12.02 -15.14 -7.74
CA GLU A 28 10.95 -14.87 -8.70
C GLU A 28 10.78 -16.06 -9.65
N LYS A 29 9.56 -16.60 -9.68
CA LYS A 29 9.19 -17.76 -10.50
C LYS A 29 7.78 -17.59 -11.04
N GLU A 30 7.53 -18.02 -12.26
CA GLU A 30 6.17 -18.03 -12.78
C GLU A 30 5.32 -19.11 -12.07
N GLU A 31 5.86 -20.32 -11.99
CA GLU A 31 5.36 -21.44 -11.21
C GLU A 31 6.41 -21.88 -10.18
N PHE A 32 6.04 -21.85 -8.90
CA PHE A 32 6.93 -22.18 -7.79
C PHE A 32 6.87 -23.66 -7.45
N GLY A 33 7.93 -24.40 -7.81
CA GLY A 33 8.03 -25.84 -7.69
C GLY A 33 8.73 -26.33 -6.43
N ILE A 34 8.80 -27.66 -6.26
CA ILE A 34 9.44 -28.30 -5.11
C ILE A 34 10.95 -28.01 -5.03
N GLU A 35 11.62 -27.90 -6.18
CA GLU A 35 13.05 -27.58 -6.22
C GLU A 35 13.31 -26.13 -5.78
N ASP A 36 12.41 -25.20 -6.13
CA ASP A 36 12.49 -23.81 -5.66
C ASP A 36 12.28 -23.74 -4.13
N ALA A 37 11.33 -24.52 -3.59
CA ALA A 37 11.13 -24.62 -2.14
C ALA A 37 12.39 -25.13 -1.42
N LYS A 38 13.06 -26.16 -1.95
CA LYS A 38 14.32 -26.68 -1.41
C LYS A 38 15.43 -25.62 -1.45
N ALA A 39 15.51 -24.85 -2.53
CA ALA A 39 16.48 -23.75 -2.64
C ALA A 39 16.24 -22.66 -1.58
N VAL A 40 14.98 -22.27 -1.38
CA VAL A 40 14.60 -21.29 -0.34
C VAL A 40 14.93 -21.81 1.06
N ILE A 41 14.60 -23.08 1.34
CA ILE A 41 14.90 -23.71 2.63
C ILE A 41 16.42 -23.72 2.87
N LYS A 42 17.22 -24.11 1.87
CA LYS A 42 18.68 -24.08 1.96
C LYS A 42 19.18 -22.67 2.25
N GLU A 43 18.67 -21.67 1.53
CA GLU A 43 19.05 -20.25 1.72
C GLU A 43 18.66 -19.71 3.09
N ALA A 44 17.56 -20.19 3.67
CA ALA A 44 17.13 -19.82 5.02
C ALA A 44 18.11 -20.31 6.10
N TYR A 45 18.73 -21.48 5.89
CA TYR A 45 19.73 -22.00 6.83
C TYR A 45 21.14 -21.42 6.64
N VAL A 46 21.37 -20.66 5.57
CA VAL A 46 22.62 -19.92 5.40
C VAL A 46 22.69 -18.82 6.46
N SER A 47 23.62 -18.98 7.40
CA SER A 47 23.82 -18.05 8.51
C SER A 47 24.06 -16.62 8.02
N ALA A 48 23.36 -15.67 8.63
CA ALA A 48 23.54 -14.25 8.41
C ALA A 48 23.71 -13.56 9.77
N SER A 49 24.62 -12.59 9.85
CA SER A 49 24.83 -11.76 11.04
C SER A 49 23.69 -10.77 11.30
N GLN A 50 22.89 -10.48 10.28
CA GLN A 50 21.79 -9.52 10.30
C GLN A 50 20.46 -10.19 9.92
N PRO A 51 19.31 -9.57 10.27
CA PRO A 51 17.99 -10.04 9.86
C PRO A 51 17.87 -10.21 8.34
N LYS A 52 17.69 -11.46 7.92
CA LYS A 52 17.53 -11.88 6.53
C LYS A 52 16.06 -11.99 6.18
N LYS A 53 15.72 -11.52 4.98
CA LYS A 53 14.35 -11.61 4.46
C LYS A 53 14.34 -12.35 3.13
N LEU A 54 13.56 -13.42 3.05
CA LEU A 54 13.39 -14.23 1.85
C LEU A 54 12.05 -13.87 1.22
N ILE A 55 12.10 -13.35 0.00
CA ILE A 55 10.93 -12.89 -0.74
C ILE A 55 10.67 -13.88 -1.87
N LEU A 56 9.52 -14.54 -1.81
CA LEU A 56 9.06 -15.51 -2.80
C LEU A 56 8.00 -14.83 -3.66
N LEU A 57 8.26 -14.64 -4.95
CA LEU A 57 7.35 -14.03 -5.91
C LEU A 57 6.93 -15.09 -6.91
N ALA A 58 5.66 -15.51 -6.88
CA ALA A 58 5.14 -16.40 -7.90
C ALA A 58 3.66 -16.24 -8.18
N ASN A 59 3.26 -16.52 -9.43
CA ASN A 59 1.85 -16.51 -9.82
C ASN A 59 1.12 -17.74 -9.28
N ARG A 60 1.81 -18.88 -9.24
CA ARG A 60 1.28 -20.16 -8.76
C ARG A 60 2.30 -20.87 -7.89
N TYR A 61 1.83 -21.50 -6.82
CA TYR A 61 2.65 -22.34 -5.97
C TYR A 61 2.17 -23.77 -6.05
N ASN A 62 3.05 -24.69 -6.42
CA ASN A 62 2.73 -26.10 -6.48
C ASN A 62 2.44 -26.64 -5.06
N VAL A 63 1.48 -27.57 -4.94
CA VAL A 63 1.08 -28.18 -3.66
C VAL A 63 2.27 -28.80 -2.91
N TYR A 64 3.16 -29.50 -3.63
CA TYR A 64 4.35 -30.11 -3.03
C TYR A 64 5.33 -29.07 -2.51
N ALA A 65 5.48 -27.95 -3.23
CA ALA A 65 6.32 -26.84 -2.80
C ALA A 65 5.78 -26.18 -1.52
N GLN A 66 4.46 -25.92 -1.47
CA GLN A 66 3.81 -25.34 -0.31
C GLN A 66 3.93 -26.22 0.93
N ASN A 67 3.71 -27.54 0.78
CA ASN A 67 3.85 -28.49 1.88
C ASN A 67 5.30 -28.57 2.39
N ALA A 68 6.30 -28.48 1.50
CA ALA A 68 7.70 -28.45 1.89
C ALA A 68 8.06 -27.20 2.71
N LEU A 69 7.41 -26.06 2.42
CA LEU A 69 7.63 -24.80 3.13
C LEU A 69 6.94 -24.76 4.51
N LEU A 70 5.94 -25.60 4.80
CA LEU A 70 5.17 -25.52 6.05
C LEU A 70 6.06 -25.51 7.30
N LYS A 71 7.02 -26.44 7.38
CA LYS A 71 7.89 -26.60 8.55
C LYS A 71 8.71 -25.33 8.82
N ILE A 72 9.29 -24.73 7.77
CA ILE A 72 10.16 -23.56 7.94
C ILE A 72 9.38 -22.26 8.15
N LEU A 73 8.10 -22.22 7.75
CA LEU A 73 7.22 -21.08 8.00
C LEU A 73 6.69 -21.08 9.45
N GLU A 74 6.49 -22.26 10.05
CA GLU A 74 6.11 -22.41 11.47
C GLU A 74 7.28 -22.10 12.40
N GLU A 75 8.45 -22.69 12.12
CA GLU A 75 9.65 -22.56 12.93
C GLU A 75 10.80 -22.01 12.07
N PRO A 76 10.78 -20.70 11.75
CA PRO A 76 11.83 -20.09 10.96
C PRO A 76 13.16 -20.09 11.72
N PRO A 77 14.31 -20.23 11.01
CA PRO A 77 15.61 -20.04 11.63
C PRO A 77 15.76 -18.65 12.27
N PRO A 78 16.63 -18.48 13.28
CA PRO A 78 16.88 -17.19 13.90
C PRO A 78 17.23 -16.14 12.86
N ASN A 79 16.68 -14.93 13.01
CA ASN A 79 16.91 -13.79 12.12
C ASN A 79 16.42 -13.99 10.67
N VAL A 80 15.58 -15.00 10.38
CA VAL A 80 15.01 -15.21 9.03
C VAL A 80 13.51 -14.92 9.04
N SER A 81 13.05 -14.18 8.03
CA SER A 81 11.62 -13.91 7.80
C SER A 81 11.23 -14.15 6.35
N PHE A 82 9.98 -14.54 6.12
CA PHE A 82 9.47 -14.89 4.80
C PHE A 82 8.40 -13.91 4.33
N VAL A 83 8.46 -13.50 3.07
CA VAL A 83 7.39 -12.75 2.41
C VAL A 83 6.96 -13.52 1.18
N LEU A 84 5.75 -14.09 1.22
CA LEU A 84 5.19 -14.86 0.13
C LEU A 84 4.26 -13.98 -0.68
N CYS A 85 4.59 -13.75 -1.94
CA CYS A 85 3.86 -12.88 -2.84
C CYS A 85 3.15 -13.69 -3.92
N ALA A 86 1.88 -13.35 -4.15
CA ALA A 86 1.09 -13.90 -5.25
C ALA A 86 0.02 -12.91 -5.73
N ARG A 87 -0.50 -13.10 -6.95
CA ARG A 87 -1.58 -12.25 -7.49
C ARG A 87 -2.94 -12.47 -6.86
N SER A 88 -3.14 -13.63 -6.22
CA SER A 88 -4.41 -14.00 -5.59
C SER A 88 -4.18 -14.93 -4.40
N LYS A 89 -5.08 -14.87 -3.41
CA LYS A 89 -5.10 -15.81 -2.27
C LYS A 89 -5.25 -17.26 -2.73
N SER A 90 -5.90 -17.49 -3.87
CA SER A 90 -6.09 -18.84 -4.45
C SER A 90 -4.80 -19.53 -4.87
N ALA A 91 -3.67 -18.80 -4.92
CA ALA A 91 -2.37 -19.40 -5.17
C ALA A 91 -1.84 -20.20 -3.96
N PHE A 92 -2.39 -19.98 -2.76
CA PHE A 92 -1.96 -20.60 -1.52
C PHE A 92 -2.98 -21.60 -0.99
N LEU A 93 -2.48 -22.68 -0.39
CA LEU A 93 -3.28 -23.67 0.32
C LEU A 93 -3.86 -23.06 1.61
N PRO A 94 -5.03 -23.55 2.06
CA PRO A 94 -5.62 -23.14 3.35
C PRO A 94 -4.64 -23.26 4.53
N THR A 95 -3.77 -24.28 4.50
CA THR A 95 -2.75 -24.54 5.53
C THR A 95 -1.68 -23.45 5.61
N ILE A 96 -1.34 -22.82 4.48
CA ILE A 96 -0.39 -21.70 4.43
C ILE A 96 -1.11 -20.42 4.88
N LEU A 97 -2.33 -20.18 4.37
CA LEU A 97 -3.15 -19.02 4.72
C LEU A 97 -3.51 -18.94 6.21
N SER A 98 -3.62 -20.08 6.90
CA SER A 98 -3.92 -20.12 8.34
C SER A 98 -2.73 -19.79 9.23
N ARG A 99 -1.51 -19.88 8.72
CA ARG A 99 -0.26 -19.71 9.49
C ARG A 99 0.36 -18.33 9.34
N LEU A 100 0.09 -17.66 8.23
CA LEU A 100 0.68 -16.37 7.91
C LEU A 100 -0.39 -15.28 7.79
N PRO A 101 -0.14 -14.08 8.35
CA PRO A 101 -1.01 -12.94 8.12
C PRO A 101 -1.02 -12.58 6.62
N VAL A 102 -2.22 -12.41 6.08
CA VAL A 102 -2.43 -12.08 4.67
C VAL A 102 -2.72 -10.61 4.52
N HIS A 103 -1.79 -9.88 3.93
CA HIS A 103 -1.96 -8.50 3.52
C HIS A 103 -2.27 -8.46 2.03
N LYS A 104 -3.30 -7.71 1.64
CA LYS A 104 -3.45 -7.30 0.25
C LYS A 104 -2.66 -6.02 0.09
N GLU A 105 -1.76 -5.98 -0.87
CA GLU A 105 -1.29 -4.70 -1.37
C GLU A 105 -2.51 -4.03 -1.97
N GLN A 106 -3.07 -3.08 -1.21
CA GLN A 106 -4.00 -2.14 -1.81
C GLN A 106 -3.15 -1.45 -2.86
N LYS A 107 -3.52 -1.60 -4.12
CA LYS A 107 -3.28 -0.54 -5.09
C LYS A 107 -3.89 0.70 -4.46
N GLU A 108 -3.11 1.42 -3.65
CA GLU A 108 -3.08 2.85 -3.77
C GLU A 108 -2.57 3.05 -5.20
N GLU A 109 -3.50 2.91 -6.17
CA GLU A 109 -3.44 3.76 -7.33
C GLU A 109 -3.34 5.13 -6.71
N LEU A 110 -2.12 5.67 -6.71
CA LEU A 110 -1.92 7.09 -6.68
C LEU A 110 -2.56 7.58 -7.98
N GLU A 111 -3.90 7.53 -8.07
CA GLU A 111 -4.62 8.45 -8.92
C GLU A 111 -4.10 9.81 -8.46
N GLU A 112 -3.23 10.41 -9.27
CA GLU A 112 -2.84 11.78 -9.03
C GLU A 112 -4.09 12.61 -9.29
N TRP A 113 -4.83 12.87 -8.21
CA TRP A 113 -5.97 13.77 -8.25
C TRP A 113 -5.44 15.16 -8.58
N ARG A 114 -5.50 15.52 -9.86
CA ARG A 114 -5.11 16.85 -10.35
C ARG A 114 -6.35 17.62 -10.71
N PHE A 115 -6.41 18.85 -10.23
CA PHE A 115 -7.48 19.77 -10.56
C PHE A 115 -6.92 20.84 -11.49
N GLU A 116 -7.42 20.96 -12.71
CA GLU A 116 -7.07 22.11 -13.57
C GLU A 116 -7.82 23.37 -13.12
N ARG A 117 -9.06 23.16 -12.68
CA ARG A 117 -9.99 24.16 -12.16
C ARG A 117 -10.74 23.59 -10.96
N PHE A 118 -10.95 24.44 -9.97
CA PHE A 118 -11.75 24.14 -8.80
C PHE A 118 -12.78 25.26 -8.59
N ASP A 119 -14.06 24.93 -8.54
CA ASP A 119 -15.18 25.86 -8.33
C ASP A 119 -16.29 25.20 -7.48
N LEU A 120 -17.39 25.93 -7.25
CA LEU A 120 -18.52 25.42 -6.45
C LEU A 120 -19.17 24.17 -7.07
N ALA A 121 -19.19 24.05 -8.40
CA ALA A 121 -19.76 22.87 -9.06
C ALA A 121 -18.88 21.64 -8.78
N ARG A 122 -17.56 21.78 -8.92
CA ARG A 122 -16.60 20.72 -8.56
C ARG A 122 -16.68 20.34 -7.09
N LEU A 123 -16.84 21.31 -6.20
CA LEU A 123 -17.04 21.03 -4.78
C LEU A 123 -18.33 20.24 -4.53
N TYR A 124 -19.42 20.62 -5.20
CA TYR A 124 -20.69 19.90 -5.11
C TYR A 124 -20.56 18.44 -5.57
N ASP A 125 -19.90 18.20 -6.71
CA ASP A 125 -19.65 16.84 -7.24
C ASP A 125 -18.87 15.99 -6.22
N LEU A 126 -17.78 16.53 -5.66
CA LEU A 126 -16.98 15.84 -4.64
C LEU A 126 -17.80 15.46 -3.39
N ILE A 127 -18.76 16.29 -3.00
CA ILE A 127 -19.64 16.02 -1.85
C ILE A 127 -20.64 14.91 -2.18
N GLN A 128 -21.18 14.87 -3.40
CA GLN A 128 -22.08 13.79 -3.81
C GLN A 128 -21.34 12.44 -3.85
N ASP A 129 -20.13 12.44 -4.38
CA ASP A 129 -19.31 11.24 -4.52
C ASP A 129 -18.73 10.77 -3.19
N SER A 130 -18.67 11.64 -2.17
CA SER A 130 -17.95 11.37 -0.92
C SER A 130 -18.42 10.12 -0.17
N LYS A 131 -19.67 9.71 -0.33
CA LYS A 131 -20.24 8.52 0.33
C LYS A 131 -19.70 7.21 -0.22
N ASN A 132 -19.20 7.22 -1.46
CA ASN A 132 -18.71 6.04 -2.16
C ASN A 132 -17.17 5.97 -2.20
N LEU A 133 -16.48 6.94 -1.58
CA LEU A 133 -15.02 7.00 -1.57
C LEU A 133 -14.43 6.11 -0.48
N SER A 134 -13.37 5.40 -0.84
CA SER A 134 -12.47 4.81 0.15
C SER A 134 -11.65 5.91 0.88
N LYS A 135 -11.11 5.56 2.05
CA LYS A 135 -10.19 6.45 2.78
C LYS A 135 -8.98 6.87 1.95
N ALA A 136 -8.44 5.94 1.17
CA ALA A 136 -7.30 6.19 0.28
C ALA A 136 -7.67 7.21 -0.81
N GLN A 137 -8.83 7.05 -1.47
CA GLN A 137 -9.32 8.00 -2.47
C GLN A 137 -9.59 9.39 -1.86
N ALA A 138 -10.20 9.43 -0.67
CA ALA A 138 -10.47 10.69 0.02
C ALA A 138 -9.17 11.46 0.36
N LYS A 139 -8.14 10.76 0.82
CA LYS A 139 -6.79 11.33 1.03
C LYS A 139 -6.14 11.77 -0.29
N GLY A 140 -6.30 10.99 -1.35
CA GLY A 140 -5.85 11.34 -2.69
C GLY A 140 -6.43 12.67 -3.17
N ILE A 141 -7.76 12.84 -3.06
CA ILE A 141 -8.45 14.09 -3.37
C ILE A 141 -7.92 15.25 -2.54
N LEU A 142 -7.77 15.07 -1.22
CA LEU A 142 -7.27 16.12 -0.33
C LEU A 142 -5.85 16.57 -0.70
N LYS A 143 -4.98 15.61 -1.04
CA LYS A 143 -3.63 15.89 -1.56
C LYS A 143 -3.69 16.63 -2.90
N GLY A 144 -4.61 16.23 -3.78
CA GLY A 144 -4.86 16.92 -5.05
C GLY A 144 -5.30 18.37 -4.89
N LEU A 145 -6.16 18.63 -3.90
CA LEU A 145 -6.58 19.99 -3.54
C LEU A 145 -5.40 20.83 -3.03
N LEU A 146 -4.49 20.26 -2.22
CA LEU A 146 -3.25 20.94 -1.81
C LEU A 146 -2.34 21.23 -3.00
N HIS A 147 -2.12 20.27 -3.89
CA HIS A 147 -1.34 20.49 -5.11
C HIS A 147 -1.94 21.62 -5.97
N TYR A 148 -3.27 21.66 -6.09
CA TYR A 148 -3.96 22.74 -6.78
C TYR A 148 -3.65 24.12 -6.15
N THR A 149 -3.60 24.21 -4.82
CA THR A 149 -3.22 25.48 -4.17
C THR A 149 -1.80 25.90 -4.49
N ILE A 150 -0.86 24.96 -4.60
CA ILE A 150 0.52 25.25 -5.00
C ILE A 150 0.57 25.70 -6.46
N ASP A 151 -0.08 24.96 -7.37
CA ASP A 151 -0.09 25.23 -8.81
C ASP A 151 -0.73 26.59 -9.15
N LYS A 152 -1.71 27.03 -8.35
CA LYS A 152 -2.36 28.35 -8.48
C LYS A 152 -1.78 29.41 -7.54
N ASP A 153 -0.71 29.09 -6.82
CA ASP A 153 0.00 29.97 -5.88
C ASP A 153 -0.94 30.58 -4.81
N LEU A 154 -1.93 29.81 -4.36
CA LEU A 154 -2.85 30.20 -3.29
C LEU A 154 -2.16 30.06 -1.93
N GLY A 155 -1.68 31.18 -1.39
CA GLY A 155 -1.01 31.25 -0.09
C GLY A 155 -1.97 30.95 1.07
N LEU A 156 -1.99 29.69 1.51
CA LEU A 156 -2.72 29.25 2.70
C LEU A 156 -2.04 29.73 3.98
N ASP A 157 -2.83 30.17 4.97
CA ASP A 157 -2.34 30.56 6.29
C ASP A 157 -1.99 29.31 7.14
N PRO A 158 -1.19 29.46 8.23
CA PRO A 158 -0.77 28.33 9.05
C PRO A 158 -1.92 27.50 9.63
N ARG A 159 -3.08 28.11 9.93
CA ARG A 159 -4.26 27.41 10.46
C ARG A 159 -4.96 26.62 9.36
N GLU A 160 -4.98 27.14 8.14
CA GLU A 160 -5.48 26.41 6.98
C GLU A 160 -4.59 25.22 6.64
N LEU A 161 -3.27 25.38 6.67
CA LEU A 161 -2.32 24.27 6.50
C LEU A 161 -2.48 23.20 7.59
N ASP A 162 -2.60 23.61 8.86
CA ASP A 162 -2.89 22.72 9.98
C ASP A 162 -4.21 21.97 9.80
N TYR A 163 -5.24 22.63 9.25
CA TYR A 163 -6.49 21.98 8.91
C TYR A 163 -6.29 20.86 7.87
N PHE A 164 -5.53 21.09 6.80
CA PHE A 164 -5.26 20.05 5.79
C PHE A 164 -4.48 18.85 6.37
N ALA A 165 -3.56 19.10 7.30
CA ALA A 165 -2.87 18.05 8.05
C ALA A 165 -3.87 17.22 8.88
N LYS A 166 -4.69 17.90 9.70
CA LYS A 166 -5.72 17.25 10.53
C LYS A 166 -6.79 16.53 9.72
N ALA A 167 -7.17 17.07 8.56
CA ALA A 167 -8.15 16.47 7.67
C ALA A 167 -7.74 15.06 7.22
N SER A 168 -6.43 14.85 6.99
CA SER A 168 -5.90 13.52 6.67
C SER A 168 -6.07 12.52 7.81
N GLU A 169 -5.92 12.98 9.06
CA GLU A 169 -6.14 12.16 10.27
C GLU A 169 -7.64 11.90 10.50
N LEU A 170 -8.49 12.91 10.30
CA LEU A 170 -9.94 12.78 10.46
C LEU A 170 -10.54 11.74 9.50
N ILE A 171 -10.02 11.64 8.27
CA ILE A 171 -10.40 10.58 7.32
C ILE A 171 -10.07 9.19 7.87
N GLU A 172 -8.94 9.03 8.58
CA GLU A 172 -8.61 7.75 9.21
C GLU A 172 -9.52 7.39 10.38
N LEU A 173 -9.96 8.40 11.12
CA LEU A 173 -10.87 8.24 12.25
C LEU A 173 -12.34 8.05 11.84
N ASN A 174 -12.62 7.74 10.56
CA ASN A 174 -13.96 7.56 9.99
C ASN A 174 -14.86 8.80 10.14
N SER A 175 -14.26 10.00 10.11
CA SER A 175 -15.02 11.25 10.14
C SER A 175 -15.80 11.45 8.83
N ASN A 176 -16.82 12.30 8.87
CA ASN A 176 -17.64 12.60 7.70
C ASN A 176 -16.82 13.31 6.59
N ILE A 177 -16.48 12.57 5.53
CA ILE A 177 -15.66 13.04 4.40
C ILE A 177 -16.29 14.26 3.71
N ALA A 178 -17.62 14.33 3.62
CA ALA A 178 -18.31 15.47 2.99
C ALA A 178 -17.97 16.78 3.71
N ASN A 179 -17.99 16.78 5.04
CA ASN A 179 -17.67 17.97 5.83
C ASN A 179 -16.21 18.39 5.64
N ILE A 180 -15.31 17.41 5.51
CA ILE A 180 -13.89 17.67 5.26
C ILE A 180 -13.71 18.36 3.90
N PHE A 181 -14.35 17.85 2.85
CA PHE A 181 -14.29 18.44 1.52
C PHE A 181 -14.96 19.82 1.46
N ILE A 182 -16.07 20.03 2.18
CA ILE A 182 -16.70 21.35 2.29
C ILE A 182 -15.70 22.37 2.84
N THR A 183 -15.08 22.09 3.99
CA THR A 183 -14.14 23.04 4.60
C THR A 183 -12.90 23.26 3.73
N ALA A 184 -12.27 22.19 3.24
CA ALA A 184 -11.10 22.28 2.37
C ALA A 184 -11.42 23.05 1.07
N GLY A 185 -12.55 22.74 0.44
CA GLY A 185 -12.99 23.39 -0.79
C GLY A 185 -13.30 24.87 -0.58
N LEU A 186 -14.00 25.23 0.49
CA LEU A 186 -14.32 26.63 0.79
C LEU A 186 -13.06 27.47 1.09
N ILE A 187 -12.04 26.89 1.73
CA ILE A 187 -10.73 27.54 1.91
C ILE A 187 -10.14 27.92 0.55
N ILE A 188 -10.11 26.98 -0.40
CA ILE A 188 -9.56 27.19 -1.74
C ILE A 188 -10.36 28.26 -2.51
N LEU A 189 -11.69 28.14 -2.52
CA LEU A 189 -12.57 29.09 -3.22
C LEU A 189 -12.45 30.51 -2.65
N ARG A 190 -12.27 30.64 -1.33
CA ARG A 190 -12.03 31.93 -0.67
C ARG A 190 -10.76 32.60 -1.17
N HIS A 191 -9.67 31.85 -1.29
CA HIS A 191 -8.38 32.38 -1.78
C HIS A 191 -8.42 32.71 -3.27
N GLN A 192 -9.09 31.91 -4.09
CA GLN A 192 -9.32 32.25 -5.51
C GLN A 192 -10.08 33.58 -5.67
N LYS A 193 -11.08 33.85 -4.82
CA LYS A 193 -11.86 35.09 -4.87
C LYS A 193 -11.05 36.32 -4.42
N ARG A 194 -10.06 36.15 -3.54
CA ARG A 194 -9.17 37.23 -3.08
C ARG A 194 -8.11 37.62 -4.10
N ARG A 195 -7.81 36.75 -5.08
CA ARG A 195 -6.86 37.01 -6.18
C ARG A 195 -7.50 37.67 -7.41
N ARG A 196 -8.83 37.75 -7.48
CA ARG A 196 -9.57 38.46 -8.52
C ARG A 196 -9.86 39.89 -8.08
#